data_AF-A0A810E2C7-F1
#
_entry.id   AF-A0A810E2C7-F1
#
_cell.length_a   1.000
_cell.length_b   1.000
_cell.length_c   1.000
_cell.angle_alpha   90.00
_cell.angle_beta   90.00
_cell.angle_gamma   90.00
#
_symmetry.space_group_name_H-M   'P 1'
#
loop_
_entity.id
_entity.type
_entity.pdbx_description
1 polymer ?
#
loop_
_entity_poly.entity_id
_entity_poly.type
_entity_poly.pdbx_seq_one_letter_code
_entity_poly.pdbx_strand_id
1 'polypeptide(L)'
;MLRRRYWVFMTLLALVCTAAAGWDAASAAGYNEVLLPVGRTVSGMAETPAQKTQPPVAAKAGALKLEQQTEALYGYVAEGNINKARETIDAISRLFVASSFEGLTSVEGVNALSGAILDMKAAAAGVNVQQQRWETAAARLRLAANSLAHPRQPMWLQYYKLILEDLNDMEHSAVGNDLTGWKTAVSHIQERYDTIRPAIIIARKPEEVNRFDAWLSYASGLAAASRPPRREELMNAVSNGREAARVMFGKEKDEPTLSLPLAPREYGPAGWLGAGFILAALAYTGYRKYRGDRSRWQPF
;
A
#
# COMPACT_ATOMS: atom_id res chain seq x y z
N MET A 1 -52.36 -21.38 -24.06
CA MET A 1 -51.96 -21.38 -22.62
C MET A 1 -50.78 -20.44 -22.31
N LEU A 2 -50.64 -19.28 -22.98
CA LEU A 2 -49.54 -18.31 -22.71
C LEU A 2 -49.96 -17.05 -21.94
N ARG A 3 -51.26 -16.70 -21.85
CA ARG A 3 -51.72 -15.50 -21.13
C ARG A 3 -51.76 -15.65 -19.60
N ARG A 4 -51.74 -16.87 -19.07
CA ARG A 4 -51.80 -17.13 -17.61
C ARG A 4 -50.44 -17.08 -16.91
N ARG A 5 -49.32 -17.12 -17.67
CA ARG A 5 -47.95 -17.12 -17.11
C ARG A 5 -47.36 -15.71 -16.99
N TYR A 6 -47.84 -14.75 -17.78
CA TYR A 6 -47.49 -13.33 -17.65
C TYR A 6 -48.21 -12.65 -16.48
N TRP A 7 -49.42 -13.10 -16.14
CA TRP A 7 -50.19 -12.53 -15.03
C TRP A 7 -49.53 -12.78 -13.67
N VAL A 8 -48.95 -13.98 -13.47
CA VAL A 8 -48.20 -14.31 -12.24
C VAL A 8 -46.88 -13.52 -12.14
N PHE A 9 -46.21 -13.26 -13.26
CA PHE A 9 -44.99 -12.46 -13.29
C PHE A 9 -45.26 -10.97 -13.03
N MET A 10 -46.37 -10.40 -13.53
CA MET A 10 -46.75 -9.02 -13.20
C MET A 10 -47.17 -8.84 -11.73
N THR A 11 -47.86 -9.82 -11.13
CA THR A 11 -48.21 -9.75 -9.70
C THR A 11 -46.99 -9.86 -8.79
N LEU A 12 -45.97 -10.63 -9.19
CA LEU A 12 -44.71 -10.75 -8.45
C LEU A 12 -43.83 -9.51 -8.60
N LEU A 13 -43.83 -8.86 -9.78
CA LEU A 13 -43.12 -7.60 -10.00
C LEU A 13 -43.78 -6.44 -9.22
N ALA A 14 -45.12 -6.40 -9.14
CA ALA A 14 -45.85 -5.40 -8.37
C ALA A 14 -45.65 -5.55 -6.84
N LEU A 15 -45.50 -6.78 -6.34
CA LEU A 15 -45.26 -7.07 -4.92
C LEU A 15 -43.82 -6.76 -4.48
N VAL A 16 -42.86 -6.78 -5.41
CA VAL A 16 -41.48 -6.33 -5.17
C VAL A 16 -41.37 -4.79 -5.20
N CYS A 17 -42.23 -4.10 -5.97
CA CYS A 17 -42.22 -2.63 -6.00
C CYS A 17 -42.90 -1.96 -4.79
N THR A 18 -43.85 -2.62 -4.10
CA THR A 18 -44.47 -2.05 -2.89
C THR A 18 -43.64 -2.23 -1.62
N ALA A 19 -42.62 -3.09 -1.63
CA ALA A 19 -41.65 -3.22 -0.54
C ALA A 19 -40.56 -2.12 -0.55
N ALA A 20 -40.51 -1.29 -1.60
CA ALA A 20 -39.57 -0.18 -1.73
C ALA A 20 -40.16 1.20 -1.38
N ALA A 21 -41.42 1.26 -0.92
CA ALA A 21 -42.13 2.51 -0.62
C ALA A 21 -42.67 2.57 0.83
N GLY A 22 -41.96 1.94 1.77
CA GLY A 22 -42.34 1.94 3.18
C GLY A 22 -41.13 1.83 4.07
N TRP A 23 -40.46 2.96 4.31
CA TRP A 23 -39.91 3.43 5.60
C TRP A 23 -38.99 4.62 5.36
N ASP A 24 -39.60 5.79 5.20
CA ASP A 24 -39.02 7.04 5.69
C ASP A 24 -39.55 7.30 7.11
N ALA A 25 -38.69 7.91 7.93
CA ALA A 25 -38.93 8.58 9.22
C ALA A 25 -38.46 7.88 10.51
N ALA A 26 -37.76 8.70 11.32
CA ALA A 26 -37.19 8.49 12.65
C ALA A 26 -35.84 7.74 12.66
N SER A 27 -34.69 8.33 13.02
CA SER A 27 -34.45 9.24 14.14
C SER A 27 -33.23 10.13 13.92
N ALA A 28 -33.46 11.44 13.89
CA ALA A 28 -32.48 12.45 14.29
C ALA A 28 -32.80 12.88 15.73
N ALA A 29 -31.74 13.29 16.46
CA ALA A 29 -31.73 14.08 17.70
C ALA A 29 -31.80 13.38 19.08
N GLY A 30 -30.77 13.70 19.91
CA GLY A 30 -30.79 13.78 21.39
C GLY A 30 -30.73 12.43 22.14
N TYR A 31 -30.10 12.25 23.30
CA TYR A 31 -29.74 13.12 24.43
C TYR A 31 -28.64 12.41 25.26
N ASN A 32 -27.57 13.10 25.65
CA ASN A 32 -27.24 13.58 27.01
C ASN A 32 -27.14 12.56 28.18
N GLU A 33 -25.93 12.58 28.77
CA GLU A 33 -25.59 12.60 30.20
C GLU A 33 -25.85 11.36 31.09
N VAL A 34 -25.15 11.36 32.24
CA VAL A 34 -25.23 10.47 33.43
C VAL A 34 -24.21 9.31 33.37
N LEU A 35 -23.27 9.07 34.30
CA LEU A 35 -23.00 9.56 35.65
C LEU A 35 -21.52 9.24 36.02
N LEU A 36 -20.87 10.11 36.80
CA LEU A 36 -19.68 9.77 37.61
C LEU A 36 -20.08 8.83 38.75
N PRO A 37 -19.14 8.00 39.25
CA PRO A 37 -18.95 7.99 40.70
C PRO A 37 -17.49 8.13 41.11
N VAL A 38 -17.28 9.04 42.05
CA VAL A 38 -16.09 9.15 42.90
C VAL A 38 -16.05 7.95 43.86
N GLY A 39 -14.91 7.28 43.94
CA GLY A 39 -14.62 6.24 44.94
C GLY A 39 -13.14 5.83 44.91
N ARG A 40 -12.41 6.10 45.99
CA ARG A 40 -10.95 6.04 46.11
C ARG A 40 -10.49 4.70 46.75
N THR A 41 -9.30 4.25 46.37
CA THR A 41 -8.41 3.22 47.01
C THR A 41 -8.80 1.73 46.83
N VAL A 42 -7.92 0.73 46.65
CA VAL A 42 -6.52 0.48 47.04
C VAL A 42 -5.80 -0.41 45.99
N SER A 43 -4.48 -0.22 45.93
CA SER A 43 -3.41 -1.08 45.39
C SER A 43 -3.70 -2.57 45.17
N GLY A 44 -3.32 -3.07 43.99
CA GLY A 44 -3.16 -4.49 43.69
C GLY A 44 -2.48 -4.64 42.34
N MET A 45 -1.19 -4.99 42.35
CA MET A 45 -0.42 -5.33 41.15
C MET A 45 -1.19 -6.34 40.30
N ALA A 46 -1.60 -5.92 39.12
CA ALA A 46 -1.86 -6.80 37.99
C ALA A 46 -0.94 -6.31 36.88
N GLU A 47 0.06 -7.11 36.54
CA GLU A 47 0.90 -6.91 35.36
C GLU A 47 -0.02 -6.82 34.15
N THR A 48 -0.16 -5.62 33.60
CA THR A 48 -0.89 -5.40 32.36
C THR A 48 -0.19 -6.19 31.26
N PRO A 49 -0.87 -7.14 30.58
CA PRO A 49 -0.27 -7.85 29.47
C PRO A 49 0.07 -6.83 28.39
N ALA A 50 1.32 -6.88 27.91
CA ALA A 50 1.92 -6.00 26.91
C ALA A 50 0.90 -5.49 25.87
N GLN A 51 0.38 -4.30 26.14
CA GLN A 51 -0.54 -3.60 25.26
C GLN A 51 0.29 -3.20 24.04
N LYS A 52 0.07 -3.89 22.92
CA LYS A 52 0.67 -3.57 21.62
C LYS A 52 0.60 -2.06 21.44
N THR A 53 1.76 -1.40 21.52
CA THR A 53 1.90 0.05 21.63
C THR A 53 1.34 0.68 20.35
N GLN A 54 0.05 1.01 20.35
CA GLN A 54 -0.52 1.84 19.31
C GLN A 54 0.14 3.21 19.43
N PRO A 55 0.65 3.78 18.33
CA PRO A 55 1.26 5.10 18.37
C PRO A 55 0.26 6.11 18.95
N PRO A 56 0.74 7.11 19.72
CA PRO A 56 -0.13 8.14 20.28
C PRO A 56 -1.01 8.74 19.18
N VAL A 57 -2.30 8.90 19.45
CA VAL A 57 -3.27 9.44 18.47
C VAL A 57 -2.80 10.77 17.88
N ALA A 58 -2.12 11.59 18.68
CA ALA A 58 -1.50 12.84 18.26
C ALA A 58 -0.38 12.66 17.22
N ALA A 59 0.49 11.65 17.40
CA ALA A 59 1.58 11.37 16.46
C ALA A 59 1.03 10.95 15.09
N LYS A 60 0.02 10.08 15.08
CA LYS A 60 -0.66 9.64 13.85
C LYS A 60 -1.37 10.80 13.14
N ALA A 61 -2.01 11.70 13.89
CA ALA A 61 -2.63 12.89 13.32
C ALA A 61 -1.60 13.84 12.68
N GLY A 62 -0.43 13.99 13.30
CA GLY A 62 0.70 14.74 12.72
C GLY A 62 1.19 14.14 11.41
N ALA A 63 1.38 12.81 11.37
CA ALA A 63 1.79 12.09 10.16
C ALA A 63 0.79 12.23 9.00
N LEU A 64 -0.52 12.13 9.26
CA LEU A 64 -1.57 12.31 8.25
C LEU A 64 -1.61 13.74 7.71
N LYS A 65 -1.47 14.76 8.58
CA LYS A 65 -1.37 16.15 8.13
C LYS A 65 -0.12 16.38 7.27
N LEU A 66 0.99 15.75 7.64
CA LEU A 66 2.23 15.85 6.87
C LEU A 66 2.05 15.25 5.48
N GLU A 67 1.47 14.06 5.39
CA GLU A 67 1.14 13.41 4.13
C GLU A 67 0.29 14.32 3.22
N GLN A 68 -0.80 14.88 3.75
CA GLN A 68 -1.66 15.80 3.00
C GLN A 68 -0.90 17.02 2.44
N GLN A 69 -0.01 17.62 3.25
CA GLN A 69 0.80 18.76 2.80
C GLN A 69 1.80 18.34 1.72
N THR A 70 2.42 17.16 1.85
CA THR A 70 3.35 16.65 0.83
C THR A 70 2.66 16.25 -0.47
N GLU A 71 1.40 15.79 -0.40
CA GLU A 71 0.57 15.53 -1.57
C GLU A 71 0.22 16.83 -2.30
N ALA A 72 -0.21 17.86 -1.58
CA ALA A 72 -0.46 19.18 -2.15
C ALA A 72 0.81 19.78 -2.78
N LEU A 73 1.96 19.64 -2.10
CA LEU A 73 3.26 20.06 -2.62
C LEU A 73 3.57 19.38 -3.96
N TYR A 74 3.40 18.06 -4.04
CA TYR A 74 3.63 17.31 -5.29
C TYR A 74 2.71 17.80 -6.42
N GLY A 75 1.45 18.13 -6.11
CA GLY A 75 0.54 18.77 -7.07
C GLY A 75 1.07 20.11 -7.58
N TYR A 76 1.49 21.01 -6.69
CA TYR A 76 2.05 22.31 -7.09
C TYR A 76 3.37 22.18 -7.87
N VAL A 77 4.18 21.18 -7.54
CA VAL A 77 5.40 20.83 -8.27
C VAL A 77 5.07 20.41 -9.70
N ALA A 78 4.10 19.51 -9.88
CA ALA A 78 3.66 19.04 -11.19
C ALA A 78 3.00 20.16 -12.03
N GLU A 79 2.30 21.09 -11.39
CA GLU A 79 1.72 22.28 -12.04
C GLU A 79 2.76 23.37 -12.35
N GLY A 80 4.01 23.24 -11.89
CA GLY A 80 5.04 24.27 -12.04
C GLY A 80 4.82 25.52 -11.16
N ASN A 81 3.96 25.45 -10.15
CA ASN A 81 3.66 26.57 -9.25
C ASN A 81 4.70 26.69 -8.13
N ILE A 82 5.86 27.27 -8.46
CA ILE A 82 7.01 27.40 -7.56
C ILE A 82 6.66 28.21 -6.29
N ASN A 83 5.83 29.24 -6.40
CA ASN A 83 5.47 30.10 -5.26
C ASN A 83 4.68 29.34 -4.21
N LYS A 84 3.58 28.66 -4.60
CA LYS A 84 2.79 27.84 -3.68
C LYS A 84 3.59 26.67 -3.12
N ALA A 85 4.46 26.08 -3.94
CA ALA A 85 5.29 25.00 -3.48
C ALA A 85 6.31 25.43 -2.42
N ARG A 86 6.96 26.60 -2.57
CA ARG A 86 7.85 27.17 -1.54
C ARG A 86 7.12 27.44 -0.23
N GLU A 87 5.92 28.02 -0.29
CA GLU A 87 5.06 28.22 0.88
C GLU A 87 4.71 26.89 1.56
N THR A 88 4.38 25.87 0.77
CA THR A 88 4.04 24.54 1.27
C THR A 88 5.26 23.84 1.89
N ILE A 89 6.46 23.99 1.34
CA ILE A 89 7.72 23.47 1.94
C ILE A 89 7.96 24.08 3.32
N ASP A 90 7.73 25.38 3.49
CA ASP A 90 7.87 26.04 4.78
C ASP A 90 6.78 25.57 5.77
N ALA A 91 5.55 25.35 5.30
CA ALA A 91 4.47 24.77 6.11
C ALA A 91 4.81 23.35 6.57
N ILE A 92 5.32 22.49 5.68
CA ILE A 92 5.81 21.14 5.98
C ILE A 92 6.92 21.19 7.04
N SER A 93 7.88 22.10 6.89
CA SER A 93 9.00 22.25 7.84
C SER A 93 8.50 22.64 9.24
N ARG A 94 7.57 23.59 9.34
CA ARG A 94 6.96 23.97 10.62
C ARG A 94 6.14 22.83 11.23
N LEU A 95 5.38 22.11 10.41
CA LEU A 95 4.58 20.98 10.85
C LEU A 95 5.45 19.83 11.37
N PHE A 96 6.58 19.56 10.71
CA PHE A 96 7.54 18.55 11.13
C PHE A 96 8.10 18.86 12.53
N VAL A 97 8.54 20.09 12.78
CA VAL A 97 9.07 20.51 14.10
C VAL A 97 7.99 20.50 15.19
N ALA A 98 6.74 20.82 14.85
CA ALA A 98 5.64 20.84 15.81
C ALA A 98 5.05 19.44 16.10
N SER A 99 5.39 18.43 15.31
CA SER A 99 4.83 17.07 15.44
C SER A 99 5.76 16.16 16.23
N SER A 100 5.19 15.28 17.05
CA SER A 100 5.92 14.13 17.61
C SER A 100 5.73 12.91 16.71
N PHE A 101 6.79 12.16 16.47
CA PHE A 101 6.80 10.92 15.70
C PHE A 101 7.09 9.68 16.55
N GLU A 102 7.01 9.84 17.87
CA GLU A 102 7.24 8.77 18.84
C GLU A 102 6.29 7.59 18.59
N GLY A 103 6.85 6.38 18.50
CA GLY A 103 6.10 5.15 18.24
C GLY A 103 5.65 4.95 16.79
N LEU A 104 5.90 5.90 15.88
CA LEU A 104 5.64 5.74 14.44
C LEU A 104 6.87 5.29 13.66
N THR A 105 8.04 5.78 14.02
CA THR A 105 9.29 5.45 13.33
C THR A 105 10.49 5.52 14.28
N SER A 106 11.65 5.02 13.84
CA SER A 106 12.91 5.10 14.59
C SER A 106 13.60 6.45 14.40
N VAL A 107 14.71 6.67 15.12
CA VAL A 107 15.54 7.88 14.99
C VAL A 107 16.06 8.03 13.56
N GLU A 108 16.43 6.92 12.92
CA GLU A 108 16.86 6.87 11.52
C GLU A 108 15.74 7.30 10.58
N GLY A 109 14.50 6.92 10.86
CA GLY A 109 13.33 7.35 10.08
C GLY A 109 13.05 8.85 10.20
N VAL A 110 13.15 9.41 11.41
CA VAL A 110 13.04 10.87 11.62
C VAL A 110 14.16 11.61 10.89
N ASN A 111 15.38 11.10 10.93
CA ASN A 111 16.51 11.66 10.18
C ASN A 111 16.29 11.57 8.66
N ALA A 112 15.81 10.43 8.15
CA ALA A 112 15.51 10.24 6.74
C ALA A 112 14.41 11.20 6.24
N LEU A 113 13.37 11.43 7.05
CA LEU A 113 12.33 12.41 6.75
C LEU A 113 12.88 13.84 6.75
N SER A 114 13.71 14.18 7.74
CA SER A 114 14.39 15.49 7.79
C SER A 114 15.25 15.72 6.56
N GLY A 115 16.02 14.71 6.14
CA GLY A 115 16.81 14.72 4.91
C GLY A 115 15.97 14.98 3.66
N ALA A 116 14.83 14.28 3.52
CA ALA A 116 13.92 14.50 2.39
C ALA A 116 13.33 15.92 2.35
N ILE A 117 13.02 16.51 3.51
CA ILE A 117 12.56 17.92 3.61
C ILE A 117 13.68 18.87 3.18
N LEU A 118 14.91 18.64 3.65
CA LEU A 118 16.07 19.47 3.28
C LEU A 118 16.41 19.36 1.79
N ASP A 119 16.34 18.17 1.21
CA ASP A 119 16.55 17.93 -0.23
C ASP A 119 15.54 18.70 -1.07
N MET A 120 14.27 18.70 -0.65
CA MET A 120 13.21 19.46 -1.31
C MET A 120 13.46 20.97 -1.21
N LYS A 121 13.85 21.47 -0.03
CA LYS A 121 14.19 22.88 0.17
C LYS A 121 15.40 23.29 -0.68
N ALA A 122 16.41 22.42 -0.80
CA ALA A 122 17.58 22.66 -1.62
C ALA A 122 17.24 22.67 -3.11
N ALA A 123 16.40 21.73 -3.58
CA ALA A 123 15.88 21.74 -4.94
C ALA A 123 15.09 23.02 -5.24
N ALA A 124 14.47 23.62 -4.22
CA ALA A 124 13.68 24.84 -4.32
C ALA A 124 14.44 26.16 -4.29
N ALA A 125 15.64 26.15 -3.72
CA ALA A 125 16.47 27.34 -3.55
C ALA A 125 17.24 27.74 -4.82
N GLY A 126 17.27 26.88 -5.85
CA GLY A 126 17.99 27.15 -7.08
C GLY A 126 17.45 28.36 -7.86
N VAL A 127 18.36 29.16 -8.44
CA VAL A 127 18.05 30.29 -9.33
C VAL A 127 17.32 29.82 -10.60
N ASN A 128 17.70 28.63 -11.10
CA ASN A 128 16.96 27.91 -12.13
C ASN A 128 16.55 26.55 -11.57
N VAL A 129 15.26 26.37 -11.30
CA VAL A 129 14.73 25.11 -10.75
C VAL A 129 14.82 24.05 -11.83
N GLN A 130 15.70 23.07 -11.63
CA GLN A 130 15.77 21.90 -12.51
C GLN A 130 14.52 21.04 -12.27
N GLN A 131 13.59 21.07 -13.23
CA GLN A 131 12.29 20.40 -13.11
C GLN A 131 12.42 18.95 -12.62
N GLN A 132 13.32 18.17 -13.23
CA GLN A 132 13.55 16.78 -12.88
C GLN A 132 13.96 16.59 -11.41
N ARG A 133 14.91 17.41 -10.93
CA ARG A 133 15.43 17.32 -9.55
C ARG A 133 14.36 17.70 -8.54
N TRP A 134 13.58 18.72 -8.88
CA TRP A 134 12.52 19.26 -8.05
C TRP A 134 11.32 18.29 -7.95
N GLU A 135 10.90 17.66 -9.05
CA GLU A 135 9.89 16.61 -9.05
C GLU A 135 10.33 15.36 -8.28
N THR A 136 11.58 14.93 -8.47
CA THR A 136 12.15 13.78 -7.77
C THR A 136 12.19 14.02 -6.26
N ALA A 137 12.61 15.21 -5.83
CA ALA A 137 12.63 15.57 -4.41
C ALA A 137 11.22 15.60 -3.80
N ALA A 138 10.23 16.13 -4.52
CA ALA A 138 8.84 16.14 -4.07
C ALA A 138 8.27 14.72 -3.96
N ALA A 139 8.55 13.85 -4.92
CA ALA A 139 8.14 12.44 -4.89
C ALA A 139 8.76 11.69 -3.69
N ARG A 140 10.07 11.88 -3.44
CA ARG A 140 10.77 11.31 -2.27
C ARG A 140 10.12 11.73 -0.96
N LEU A 141 9.85 13.02 -0.81
CA LEU A 141 9.22 13.57 0.39
C LEU A 141 7.80 13.03 0.58
N ARG A 142 7.01 12.92 -0.51
CA ARG A 142 5.66 12.31 -0.47
C ARG A 142 5.72 10.85 -0.03
N LEU A 143 6.63 10.05 -0.58
CA LEU A 143 6.78 8.64 -0.22
C LEU A 143 7.21 8.46 1.25
N ALA A 144 8.09 9.35 1.74
CA ALA A 144 8.53 9.36 3.12
C ALA A 144 7.35 9.67 4.08
N ALA A 145 6.59 10.73 3.81
CA ALA A 145 5.44 11.11 4.62
C ALA A 145 4.32 10.04 4.56
N ASN A 146 4.04 9.47 3.38
CA ASN A 146 3.09 8.36 3.25
C ASN A 146 3.51 7.14 4.08
N SER A 147 4.80 6.83 4.15
CA SER A 147 5.30 5.68 4.94
C SER A 147 5.10 5.86 6.43
N LEU A 148 5.19 7.10 6.90
CA LEU A 148 4.91 7.47 8.28
C LEU A 148 3.41 7.38 8.60
N ALA A 149 2.55 7.84 7.69
CA ALA A 149 1.10 7.82 7.86
C ALA A 149 0.48 6.42 7.70
N HIS A 150 1.05 5.60 6.82
CA HIS A 150 0.54 4.30 6.40
C HIS A 150 1.56 3.15 6.62
N PRO A 151 1.92 2.81 7.87
CA PRO A 151 2.96 1.82 8.16
C PRO A 151 2.63 0.39 7.67
N ARG A 152 1.34 0.07 7.45
CA ARG A 152 0.91 -1.25 6.99
C ARG A 152 0.88 -1.43 5.47
N GLN A 153 0.59 -0.37 4.73
CA GLN A 153 0.44 -0.41 3.27
C GLN A 153 1.00 0.87 2.62
N PRO A 154 2.31 1.11 2.75
CA PRO A 154 2.91 2.30 2.16
C PRO A 154 3.02 2.16 0.64
N MET A 155 2.94 3.28 -0.06
CA MET A 155 2.92 3.37 -1.53
C MET A 155 4.19 2.79 -2.17
N TRP A 156 5.34 2.86 -1.49
CA TRP A 156 6.61 2.37 -2.03
C TRP A 156 6.62 0.86 -2.28
N LEU A 157 5.71 0.08 -1.67
CA LEU A 157 5.59 -1.35 -1.96
C LEU A 157 5.27 -1.63 -3.44
N GLN A 158 4.71 -0.66 -4.17
CA GLN A 158 4.47 -0.78 -5.60
C GLN A 158 5.77 -0.88 -6.41
N TYR A 159 6.88 -0.32 -5.91
CA TYR A 159 8.20 -0.40 -6.55
C TYR A 159 8.78 -1.81 -6.52
N TYR A 160 8.24 -2.71 -5.71
CA TYR A 160 8.68 -4.11 -5.66
C TYR A 160 8.70 -4.77 -7.05
N LYS A 161 7.66 -4.53 -7.85
CA LYS A 161 7.55 -5.11 -9.20
C LYS A 161 8.67 -4.62 -10.11
N LEU A 162 9.00 -3.33 -10.03
CA LEU A 162 10.02 -2.70 -10.85
C LEU A 162 11.42 -3.20 -10.45
N ILE A 163 11.69 -3.34 -9.15
CA ILE A 163 12.95 -3.92 -8.66
C ILE A 163 13.10 -5.39 -9.07
N LEU A 164 12.01 -6.16 -9.05
CA LEU A 164 12.04 -7.54 -9.56
C LEU A 164 12.31 -7.61 -11.05
N GLU A 165 11.75 -6.70 -11.83
CA GLU A 165 11.99 -6.60 -13.27
C GLU A 165 13.48 -6.33 -13.54
N ASP A 166 14.09 -5.37 -12.84
CA ASP A 166 15.53 -5.13 -12.96
C ASP A 166 16.39 -6.33 -12.55
N LEU A 167 15.99 -7.03 -11.50
CA LEU A 167 16.69 -8.24 -11.06
C LEU A 167 16.61 -9.34 -12.13
N ASN A 168 15.52 -9.40 -12.90
CA ASN A 168 15.41 -10.32 -14.02
C ASN A 168 16.27 -9.85 -15.20
N ASP A 169 16.34 -8.56 -15.49
CA ASP A 169 17.24 -8.02 -16.51
C ASP A 169 18.71 -8.28 -16.17
N MET A 170 19.04 -8.18 -14.89
CA MET A 170 20.34 -8.53 -14.33
C MET A 170 20.62 -10.04 -14.47
N GLU A 171 19.63 -10.90 -14.28
CA GLU A 171 19.70 -12.34 -14.53
C GLU A 171 19.97 -12.65 -16.02
N HIS A 172 19.21 -12.03 -16.92
CA HIS A 172 19.39 -12.18 -18.37
C HIS A 172 20.80 -11.76 -18.81
N SER A 173 21.27 -10.63 -18.29
CA SER A 173 22.62 -10.12 -18.55
C SER A 173 23.70 -11.10 -18.06
N ALA A 174 23.51 -11.70 -16.90
CA ALA A 174 24.44 -12.68 -16.35
C ALA A 174 24.46 -14.02 -17.12
N VAL A 175 23.32 -14.49 -17.62
CA VAL A 175 23.26 -15.67 -18.52
C VAL A 175 24.01 -15.39 -19.81
N GLY A 176 23.76 -14.21 -20.41
CA GLY A 176 24.41 -13.74 -21.64
C GLY A 176 25.88 -13.32 -21.48
N ASN A 177 26.41 -13.31 -20.25
CA ASN A 177 27.74 -12.77 -19.92
C ASN A 177 27.94 -11.30 -20.38
N ASP A 178 26.86 -10.53 -20.39
CA ASP A 178 26.83 -9.12 -20.74
C ASP A 178 27.03 -8.26 -19.49
N LEU A 179 28.27 -7.83 -19.27
CA LEU A 179 28.62 -6.94 -18.15
C LEU A 179 28.07 -5.52 -18.32
N THR A 180 27.78 -5.09 -19.56
CA THR A 180 27.22 -3.76 -19.81
C THR A 180 25.75 -3.75 -19.42
N GLY A 181 24.99 -4.77 -19.83
CA GLY A 181 23.61 -5.00 -19.39
C GLY A 181 23.51 -5.12 -17.87
N TRP A 182 24.43 -5.85 -17.23
CA TRP A 182 24.50 -5.95 -15.77
C TRP A 182 24.65 -4.58 -15.10
N LYS A 183 25.61 -3.77 -15.57
CA LYS A 183 25.87 -2.43 -15.00
C LYS A 183 24.64 -1.51 -15.14
N THR A 184 23.95 -1.57 -16.27
CA THR A 184 22.73 -0.80 -16.51
C THR A 184 21.62 -1.24 -15.57
N ALA A 185 21.37 -2.54 -15.43
CA ALA A 185 20.37 -3.07 -14.51
C ALA A 185 20.65 -2.67 -13.05
N VAL A 186 21.91 -2.76 -12.61
CA VAL A 186 22.31 -2.31 -11.27
C VAL A 186 22.09 -0.80 -11.08
N SER A 187 22.40 0.03 -12.08
CA SER A 187 22.13 1.48 -12.05
C SER A 187 20.64 1.77 -11.89
N HIS A 188 19.79 1.07 -12.63
CA HIS A 188 18.34 1.24 -12.55
C HIS A 188 17.79 0.87 -11.16
N ILE A 189 18.29 -0.23 -10.58
CA ILE A 189 17.96 -0.63 -9.20
C ILE A 189 18.38 0.48 -8.23
N GLN A 190 19.59 1.01 -8.38
CA GLN A 190 20.13 2.05 -7.52
C GLN A 190 19.31 3.34 -7.60
N GLU A 191 18.97 3.81 -8.80
CA GLU A 191 18.16 5.02 -9.01
C GLU A 191 16.76 4.90 -8.41
N ARG A 192 16.11 3.75 -8.61
CA ARG A 192 14.81 3.44 -7.99
C ARG A 192 14.93 3.38 -6.48
N TYR A 193 15.96 2.68 -5.99
CA TYR A 193 16.23 2.53 -4.58
C TYR A 193 16.46 3.89 -3.90
N ASP A 194 17.28 4.77 -4.47
CA ASP A 194 17.53 6.12 -3.94
C ASP A 194 16.25 6.95 -3.80
N THR A 195 15.26 6.71 -4.68
CA THR A 195 13.96 7.38 -4.63
C THR A 195 13.07 6.86 -3.51
N ILE A 196 13.09 5.55 -3.23
CA ILE A 196 12.26 4.94 -2.19
C ILE A 196 12.98 4.81 -0.83
N ARG A 197 14.30 4.96 -0.78
CA ARG A 197 15.13 4.72 0.42
C ARG A 197 14.65 5.49 1.66
N PRO A 198 14.30 6.79 1.59
CA PRO A 198 13.77 7.50 2.76
C PRO A 198 12.49 6.88 3.31
N ALA A 199 11.61 6.40 2.42
CA ALA A 199 10.35 5.77 2.74
C ALA A 199 10.55 4.38 3.40
N ILE A 200 11.54 3.62 2.92
CA ILE A 200 11.90 2.32 3.47
C ILE A 200 12.47 2.47 4.88
N ILE A 201 13.42 3.39 5.10
CA ILE A 201 14.03 3.62 6.42
C ILE A 201 12.99 3.99 7.47
N ILE A 202 11.93 4.70 7.08
CA ILE A 202 10.83 5.05 7.97
C ILE A 202 9.97 3.85 8.35
N ALA A 203 9.76 2.91 7.41
CA ALA A 203 8.80 1.80 7.53
C ALA A 203 9.42 0.45 7.93
N ARG A 204 10.73 0.31 7.85
CA ARG A 204 11.46 -0.95 8.06
C ARG A 204 12.57 -0.79 9.08
N LYS A 205 13.04 -1.93 9.60
CA LYS A 205 14.12 -1.92 10.57
C LYS A 205 15.46 -1.61 9.89
N PRO A 206 16.39 -0.90 10.55
CA PRO A 206 17.68 -0.56 9.97
C PRO A 206 18.47 -1.77 9.46
N GLU A 207 18.35 -2.94 10.09
CA GLU A 207 19.09 -4.14 9.71
C GLU A 207 18.67 -4.68 8.33
N GLU A 208 17.38 -4.57 7.98
CA GLU A 208 16.86 -5.01 6.68
C GLU A 208 17.32 -4.08 5.56
N VAL A 209 17.33 -2.77 5.82
CA VAL A 209 17.84 -1.75 4.90
C VAL A 209 19.34 -1.95 4.66
N ASN A 210 20.12 -2.13 5.73
CA ASN A 210 21.56 -2.33 5.65
C ASN A 210 21.93 -3.61 4.87
N ARG A 211 21.12 -4.66 4.97
CA ARG A 211 21.33 -5.90 4.19
C ARG A 211 21.18 -5.64 2.69
N PHE A 212 20.16 -4.86 2.30
CA PHE A 212 19.97 -4.49 0.90
C PHE A 212 21.06 -3.54 0.40
N ASP A 213 21.45 -2.55 1.21
CA ASP A 213 22.56 -1.63 0.91
C ASP A 213 23.88 -2.39 0.65
N ALA A 214 24.21 -3.36 1.52
CA ALA A 214 25.39 -4.19 1.37
C ALA A 214 25.34 -5.04 0.09
N TRP A 215 24.18 -5.62 -0.23
CA TRP A 215 23.99 -6.35 -1.47
C TRP A 215 24.15 -5.47 -2.72
N LEU A 216 23.59 -4.25 -2.71
CA LEU A 216 23.70 -3.34 -3.85
C LEU A 216 25.14 -2.89 -4.09
N SER A 217 25.89 -2.63 -3.01
CA SER A 217 27.32 -2.34 -3.08
C SER A 217 28.12 -3.54 -3.63
N TYR A 218 27.76 -4.76 -3.23
CA TYR A 218 28.38 -5.97 -3.78
C TYR A 218 28.07 -6.16 -5.28
N ALA A 219 26.80 -6.01 -5.69
CA ALA A 219 26.37 -6.17 -7.08
C ALA A 219 27.01 -5.14 -8.02
N SER A 220 27.15 -3.88 -7.57
CA SER A 220 27.87 -2.84 -8.31
C SER A 220 29.38 -3.10 -8.37
N GLY A 221 29.97 -3.61 -7.28
CA GLY A 221 31.38 -3.99 -7.22
C GLY A 221 31.76 -5.12 -8.19
N LEU A 222 30.85 -6.08 -8.43
CA LEU A 222 31.07 -7.19 -9.37
C LEU A 222 31.33 -6.72 -10.80
N ALA A 223 30.67 -5.65 -11.24
CA ALA A 223 30.86 -5.07 -12.57
C ALA A 223 32.11 -4.19 -12.68
N ALA A 224 32.57 -3.64 -11.55
CA ALA A 224 33.72 -2.75 -11.47
C ALA A 224 35.04 -3.47 -11.14
N ALA A 225 34.97 -4.77 -10.83
CA ALA A 225 36.13 -5.57 -10.46
C ALA A 225 37.13 -5.68 -11.62
N SER A 226 38.43 -5.66 -11.30
CA SER A 226 39.51 -5.81 -12.29
C SER A 226 39.56 -7.19 -12.94
N ARG A 227 38.91 -8.19 -12.32
CA ARG A 227 38.78 -9.54 -12.85
C ARG A 227 37.35 -9.71 -13.39
N PRO A 228 37.16 -10.30 -14.58
CA PRO A 228 35.83 -10.62 -15.07
C PRO A 228 35.14 -11.59 -14.09
N PRO A 229 33.96 -11.24 -13.56
CA PRO A 229 33.25 -12.09 -12.62
C PRO A 229 32.82 -13.38 -13.32
N ARG A 230 32.80 -14.48 -12.57
CA ARG A 230 32.29 -15.74 -13.11
C ARG A 230 30.79 -15.71 -13.21
N ARG A 231 30.21 -16.47 -14.15
CA ARG A 231 28.76 -16.60 -14.28
C ARG A 231 28.11 -17.05 -12.97
N GLU A 232 28.74 -17.97 -12.22
CA GLU A 232 28.21 -18.41 -10.93
C GLU A 232 28.14 -17.26 -9.91
N GLU A 233 29.13 -16.36 -9.89
CA GLU A 233 29.17 -15.19 -8.99
C GLU A 233 28.04 -14.20 -9.32
N LEU A 234 27.80 -13.96 -10.62
CA LEU A 234 26.70 -13.12 -11.10
C LEU A 234 25.34 -13.72 -10.74
N MET A 235 25.14 -15.03 -10.97
CA MET A 235 23.89 -15.72 -10.63
C MET A 235 23.65 -15.76 -9.12
N ASN A 236 24.70 -15.97 -8.32
CA ASN A 236 24.60 -15.89 -6.86
C ASN A 236 24.22 -14.48 -6.39
N ALA A 237 24.77 -13.44 -7.03
CA ALA A 237 24.41 -12.06 -6.73
C ALA A 237 22.93 -11.76 -7.04
N VAL A 238 22.38 -12.28 -8.16
CA VAL A 238 20.93 -12.17 -8.48
C VAL A 238 20.09 -12.87 -7.42
N SER A 239 20.43 -14.12 -7.09
CA SER A 239 19.67 -14.92 -6.09
C SER A 239 19.66 -14.24 -4.72
N ASN A 240 20.82 -13.77 -4.26
CA ASN A 240 20.94 -13.03 -3.00
C ASN A 240 20.16 -11.71 -3.05
N GLY A 241 20.14 -11.02 -4.19
CA GLY A 241 19.39 -9.78 -4.38
C GLY A 241 17.89 -9.97 -4.32
N ARG A 242 17.40 -11.05 -4.93
CA ARG A 242 15.99 -11.42 -4.88
C ARG A 242 15.53 -11.72 -3.46
N GLU A 243 16.35 -12.41 -2.67
CA GLU A 243 16.04 -12.68 -1.26
C GLU A 243 16.14 -11.40 -0.41
N ALA A 244 17.17 -10.57 -0.60
CA ALA A 244 17.31 -9.29 0.11
C ALA A 244 16.12 -8.36 -0.18
N ALA A 245 15.72 -8.22 -1.45
CA ALA A 245 14.53 -7.47 -1.84
C ALA A 245 13.26 -8.08 -1.20
N ARG A 246 13.10 -9.41 -1.26
CA ARG A 246 11.93 -10.08 -0.68
C ARG A 246 11.77 -9.79 0.82
N VAL A 247 12.86 -9.88 1.58
CA VAL A 247 12.89 -9.58 3.02
C VAL A 247 12.55 -8.11 3.27
N MET A 248 13.22 -7.18 2.59
CA MET A 248 12.99 -5.74 2.76
C MET A 248 11.54 -5.32 2.48
N PHE A 249 10.92 -5.91 1.44
CA PHE A 249 9.53 -5.63 1.10
C PHE A 249 8.52 -6.41 1.96
N GLY A 250 8.98 -7.31 2.85
CA GLY A 250 8.12 -8.06 3.78
C GLY A 250 7.27 -9.14 3.10
N LYS A 251 7.70 -9.66 1.95
CA LYS A 251 7.03 -10.76 1.25
C LYS A 251 7.65 -12.09 1.68
N GLU A 252 7.41 -12.51 2.92
CA GLU A 252 7.94 -13.78 3.41
C GLU A 252 7.49 -14.98 2.54
N LYS A 253 8.30 -16.04 2.56
CA LYS A 253 8.26 -17.24 1.71
C LYS A 253 6.97 -18.08 1.78
N ASP A 254 5.98 -17.70 2.60
CA ASP A 254 4.78 -18.50 2.90
C ASP A 254 3.48 -17.67 2.92
N GLU A 255 3.28 -16.78 1.94
CA GLU A 255 1.92 -16.53 1.47
C GLU A 255 1.82 -17.00 0.01
N PRO A 256 1.03 -18.05 -0.28
CA PRO A 256 0.82 -18.49 -1.65
C PRO A 256 0.32 -17.31 -2.47
N THR A 257 0.99 -17.05 -3.57
CA THR A 257 0.82 -15.96 -4.54
C THR A 257 -0.53 -16.01 -5.30
N LEU A 258 -1.58 -16.54 -4.68
CA LEU A 258 -2.96 -16.64 -5.17
C LEU A 258 -3.97 -15.80 -4.39
N SER A 259 -3.54 -14.92 -3.49
CA SER A 259 -4.35 -13.78 -3.09
C SER A 259 -3.99 -12.61 -4.01
N LEU A 260 -4.62 -12.58 -5.19
CA LEU A 260 -4.88 -11.31 -5.86
C LEU A 260 -5.35 -10.31 -4.78
N PRO A 261 -4.96 -9.03 -4.83
CA PRO A 261 -5.58 -8.02 -4.01
C PRO A 261 -7.00 -7.80 -4.54
N LEU A 262 -7.92 -8.71 -4.20
CA LEU A 262 -9.28 -8.35 -3.92
C LEU A 262 -9.15 -7.46 -2.69
N ALA A 263 -8.98 -6.16 -2.93
CA ALA A 263 -9.45 -5.17 -1.98
C ALA A 263 -10.81 -5.67 -1.48
N PRO A 264 -11.11 -5.62 -0.17
CA PRO A 264 -12.48 -5.74 0.29
C PRO A 264 -13.23 -4.51 -0.21
N ARG A 265 -13.53 -4.51 -1.51
CA ARG A 265 -14.43 -3.58 -2.15
C ARG A 265 -15.76 -4.01 -1.63
N GLU A 266 -16.31 -3.23 -0.71
CA GLU A 266 -17.67 -3.41 -0.23
C GLU A 266 -18.54 -3.67 -1.45
N TYR A 267 -18.99 -4.92 -1.58
CA TYR A 267 -19.86 -5.31 -2.67
C TYR A 267 -21.18 -4.61 -2.37
N GLY A 268 -21.32 -3.41 -2.92
CA GLY A 268 -22.60 -2.72 -2.99
C GLY A 268 -23.66 -3.59 -3.68
N PRO A 269 -24.90 -3.09 -3.85
CA PRO A 269 -26.03 -3.89 -4.36
C PRO A 269 -25.75 -4.68 -5.65
N ALA A 270 -24.77 -4.27 -6.47
CA ALA A 270 -24.30 -5.02 -7.64
C ALA A 270 -23.67 -6.40 -7.34
N GLY A 271 -22.97 -6.58 -6.21
CA GLY A 271 -22.38 -7.88 -5.85
C GLY A 271 -23.43 -8.90 -5.41
N TRP A 272 -24.48 -8.43 -4.73
CA TRP A 272 -25.64 -9.25 -4.37
C TRP A 272 -26.40 -9.73 -5.61
N LEU A 273 -26.51 -8.90 -6.65
CA LEU A 273 -27.12 -9.30 -7.93
C LEU A 273 -26.32 -10.42 -8.62
N GLY A 274 -24.99 -10.33 -8.60
CA GLY A 274 -24.10 -11.38 -9.13
C GLY A 274 -24.26 -12.71 -8.39
N ALA A 275 -24.27 -12.67 -7.05
CA ALA A 275 -24.47 -13.87 -6.22
C ALA A 275 -25.86 -14.49 -6.44
N GLY A 276 -26.90 -13.66 -6.56
CA GLY A 276 -28.27 -14.11 -6.85
C GLY A 276 -28.38 -14.80 -8.22
N PHE A 277 -27.70 -14.28 -9.24
CA PHE A 277 -27.69 -14.89 -10.58
C PHE A 277 -27.07 -16.29 -10.58
N ILE A 278 -25.95 -16.46 -9.86
CA ILE A 278 -25.26 -17.75 -9.74
C ILE A 278 -26.14 -18.77 -9.00
N LEU A 279 -26.76 -18.36 -7.88
CA LEU A 279 -27.71 -19.20 -7.15
C LEU A 279 -28.92 -19.60 -8.00
N ALA A 280 -29.46 -18.69 -8.80
CA ALA A 280 -30.57 -18.98 -9.71
C ALA A 280 -30.18 -19.98 -10.81
N ALA A 281 -28.97 -19.88 -11.37
CA ALA A 281 -28.47 -20.83 -12.36
C ALA A 281 -28.27 -22.24 -11.76
N LEU A 282 -27.73 -22.33 -10.55
CA LEU A 282 -27.58 -23.61 -9.83
C LEU A 282 -28.94 -24.21 -9.43
N ALA A 283 -29.88 -23.39 -8.97
CA ALA A 283 -31.24 -23.85 -8.67
C ALA A 283 -31.97 -24.34 -9.93
N TYR A 284 -31.81 -23.67 -11.07
CA TYR A 284 -32.42 -24.07 -12.34
C TYR A 284 -31.87 -25.41 -12.86
N THR A 285 -30.55 -25.59 -12.78
CA THR A 285 -29.90 -26.85 -13.18
C THR A 285 -30.26 -28.00 -12.24
N GLY A 286 -30.30 -27.75 -10.92
CA GLY A 286 -30.76 -28.70 -9.92
C GLY A 286 -32.23 -29.12 -10.15
N TYR A 287 -33.11 -28.16 -10.42
CA TYR A 287 -34.52 -28.42 -10.71
C TYR A 287 -34.72 -29.17 -12.03
N ARG A 288 -33.91 -28.88 -13.06
CA ARG A 288 -33.95 -29.61 -14.34
C ARG A 288 -33.53 -31.07 -14.16
N LYS A 289 -32.51 -31.33 -13.35
CA LYS A 289 -32.06 -32.70 -13.04
C LYS A 289 -33.12 -33.46 -12.23
N TYR A 290 -33.71 -32.83 -11.22
CA TYR A 290 -34.80 -33.42 -10.42
C TYR A 290 -36.03 -33.81 -11.26
N ARG A 291 -36.36 -33.03 -12.30
CA ARG A 291 -37.45 -33.36 -13.23
C ARG A 291 -37.11 -34.51 -14.18
N GLY A 292 -35.84 -34.68 -14.54
CA GLY A 292 -35.37 -35.79 -15.38
C GLY A 292 -35.47 -37.15 -14.67
N ASP A 293 -35.20 -37.19 -13.38
CA ASP A 293 -35.28 -38.43 -12.58
C ASP A 293 -36.72 -38.89 -12.30
N ARG A 294 -37.72 -37.98 -12.37
CA ARG A 294 -39.14 -38.35 -12.26
C ARG A 294 -39.70 -39.04 -13.51
N SER A 295 -39.09 -38.86 -14.69
CA SER A 295 -39.55 -39.50 -15.93
C SER A 295 -39.05 -40.94 -16.10
N ARG A 296 -38.15 -41.41 -15.21
CA ARG A 296 -37.60 -42.78 -15.25
C ARG A 296 -38.41 -43.78 -14.41
N TRP A 297 -39.47 -43.33 -13.74
CA TRP A 297 -40.30 -44.14 -12.84
C TRP A 297 -41.79 -44.13 -13.22
N GLN A 298 -42.10 -44.20 -14.51
CA GLN A 298 -43.39 -44.71 -14.97
C GLN A 298 -43.15 -46.02 -15.73
N PRO A 299 -43.25 -47.19 -15.08
CA PRO A 299 -43.30 -48.45 -15.79
C PRO A 299 -44.74 -48.68 -16.24
N PHE A 300 -45.04 -48.51 -17.52
CA PHE A 300 -46.06 -49.25 -18.28
C PHE A 300 -45.76 -49.11 -19.78
#